data_AF-A0A8X7C9L5-F1
#
_entry.id   AF-A0A8X7C9L5-F1
#
_cell.length_a   1.000
_cell.length_b   1.000
_cell.length_c   1.000
_cell.angle_alpha   90.00
_cell.angle_beta   90.00
_cell.angle_gamma   90.00
#
_symmetry.space_group_name_H-M   'P 1'
#
loop_
_entity.id
_entity.type
_entity.pdbx_description
1 polymer ?
#
loop_
_entity_poly.entity_id
_entity_poly.type
_entity_poly.pdbx_seq_one_letter_code
_entity_poly.pdbx_strand_id
1 'polypeptide(L)'
;MGKTDAGESTDSTNSVMSLHVNDAKIFDLWRLDTLGILDPGEKGTRQELEKAAEEHFNRSVKMDSDGRYVVSLPWIQGHPRLPTCRNLAERREN
;
A
#
# COMPACT_ATOMS: atom_id res chain seq x y z
N MET A 1 0.45 40.83 -39.30
CA MET A 1 0.71 41.75 -38.17
C MET A 1 -0.47 41.57 -37.21
N GLY A 2 -0.36 41.16 -35.97
CA GLY A 2 0.78 40.81 -35.12
C GLY A 2 0.37 39.71 -34.13
N LYS A 3 1.37 39.05 -33.55
CA LYS A 3 1.22 38.08 -32.46
C LYS A 3 1.00 38.84 -31.15
N THR A 4 0.25 38.24 -30.23
CA THR A 4 0.45 38.46 -28.80
C THR A 4 0.55 37.09 -28.13
N ASP A 5 1.77 36.77 -27.72
CA ASP A 5 2.09 35.72 -26.76
C ASP A 5 1.66 36.22 -25.36
N ALA A 6 0.92 35.40 -24.61
CA ALA A 6 0.85 35.48 -23.16
C ALA A 6 0.48 34.08 -22.64
N GLY A 7 1.52 33.31 -22.31
CA GLY A 7 1.36 32.14 -21.47
C GLY A 7 0.90 32.62 -20.10
N GLU A 8 -0.34 32.31 -19.75
CA GLU A 8 -0.89 32.56 -18.44
C GLU A 8 -1.22 31.20 -17.81
N SER A 9 -0.24 30.67 -17.09
CA SER A 9 -0.41 29.55 -16.17
C SER A 9 -1.02 30.09 -14.88
N THR A 10 -2.35 30.12 -14.80
CA THR A 10 -3.11 30.48 -13.60
C THR A 10 -4.28 29.50 -13.52
N ASP A 11 -4.61 28.84 -12.43
CA ASP A 11 -4.17 28.92 -11.06
C ASP A 11 -4.25 27.51 -10.50
N SER A 12 -3.23 27.08 -9.76
CA SER A 12 -3.38 25.93 -8.88
C SER A 12 -4.50 26.29 -7.89
N THR A 13 -5.66 25.66 -8.03
CA THR A 13 -6.82 25.87 -7.15
C THR A 13 -6.45 25.35 -5.75
N ASN A 14 -5.78 26.18 -4.98
CA ASN A 14 -5.40 25.87 -3.61
C ASN A 14 -6.67 26.01 -2.76
N SER A 15 -7.46 24.93 -2.71
CA SER A 15 -8.69 24.88 -1.91
C SER A 15 -8.31 24.91 -0.43
N VAL A 16 -8.33 26.11 0.17
CA VAL A 16 -8.08 26.28 1.61
C VAL A 16 -9.29 25.78 2.38
N MET A 17 -9.20 24.58 2.92
CA MET A 17 -10.18 24.04 3.86
C MET A 17 -9.94 24.66 5.23
N SER A 18 -10.78 25.61 5.64
CA SER A 18 -10.74 26.21 6.98
C SER A 18 -11.72 25.48 7.90
N LEU A 19 -11.19 24.59 8.76
CA LEU A 19 -11.96 23.90 9.80
C LEU A 19 -12.02 24.78 11.06
N HIS A 20 -13.14 25.47 11.27
CA HIS A 20 -13.38 26.22 12.51
C HIS A 20 -13.83 25.23 13.58
N VAL A 21 -12.87 24.73 14.37
CA VAL A 21 -13.11 23.79 15.47
C VAL A 21 -13.33 24.60 16.76
N ASN A 22 -14.59 24.73 17.19
CA ASN A 22 -14.88 25.42 18.46
C ASN A 22 -14.70 24.53 19.69
N ASP A 23 -14.91 23.20 19.60
CA ASP A 23 -14.92 22.33 20.80
C ASP A 23 -14.42 20.88 20.59
N ALA A 24 -13.85 20.53 19.42
CA ALA A 24 -13.28 19.18 19.24
C ALA A 24 -11.85 19.16 19.79
N LYS A 25 -11.54 18.19 20.66
CA LYS A 25 -10.15 17.97 21.09
C LYS A 25 -9.35 17.58 19.84
N ILE A 26 -8.25 18.27 19.58
CA ILE A 26 -7.37 18.01 18.42
C ILE A 26 -7.01 16.53 18.27
N PHE A 27 -6.89 15.81 19.39
CA PHE A 27 -6.63 14.37 19.39
C PHE A 27 -7.74 13.54 18.74
N ASP A 28 -9.00 13.94 18.87
CA ASP A 28 -10.13 13.25 18.26
C ASP A 28 -10.12 13.34 16.72
N LEU A 29 -9.45 14.33 16.14
CA LEU A 29 -9.26 14.45 14.68
C LEU A 29 -8.26 13.43 14.12
N TRP A 30 -7.38 12.91 14.97
CA TRP A 30 -6.37 11.90 14.62
C TRP A 30 -6.77 10.49 15.03
N ARG A 31 -7.91 10.34 15.71
CA ARG A 31 -8.44 9.01 16.03
C ARG A 31 -8.95 8.36 14.75
N LEU A 32 -8.30 7.27 14.36
CA LEU A 32 -8.67 6.48 13.20
C LEU A 32 -10.14 5.99 13.29
N ASP A 33 -10.60 5.64 14.50
CA ASP A 33 -11.99 5.29 14.79
C ASP A 33 -12.97 6.42 14.38
N THR A 34 -12.62 7.67 14.68
CA THR A 34 -13.44 8.85 14.38
C THR A 34 -13.47 9.16 12.89
N LEU A 35 -12.42 8.77 12.17
CA LEU A 35 -12.31 8.87 10.70
C LEU A 35 -12.96 7.67 9.98
N GLY A 36 -13.52 6.70 10.72
CA GLY A 36 -14.08 5.47 10.16
C GLY A 36 -13.02 4.50 9.63
N ILE A 37 -11.74 4.77 9.91
CA ILE A 37 -10.61 3.90 9.61
C ILE A 37 -10.47 2.94 10.79
N LEU A 38 -11.36 1.95 10.83
CA LEU A 38 -11.26 0.86 11.79
C LEU A 38 -10.15 -0.08 11.35
N ASP A 39 -9.42 -0.65 12.32
CA ASP A 39 -8.45 -1.70 12.02
C ASP A 39 -9.21 -2.84 11.31
N PRO A 40 -8.74 -3.35 10.17
CA PRO A 40 -9.30 -4.59 9.61
C PRO A 40 -9.33 -5.74 10.63
N GLY A 41 -8.49 -5.67 11.67
CA GLY A 41 -8.52 -6.53 12.86
C GLY A 41 -9.71 -6.35 13.82
N GLU A 42 -10.46 -5.25 13.74
CA GLU A 42 -11.64 -5.00 14.59
C GLU A 42 -12.95 -5.47 13.97
N LYS A 43 -12.96 -5.74 12.65
CA LYS A 43 -14.16 -6.14 11.91
C LYS A 43 -14.44 -7.65 11.95
N GLY A 44 -13.47 -8.45 12.39
CA GLY A 44 -13.58 -9.90 12.47
C GLY A 44 -13.29 -10.40 13.88
N THR A 45 -13.90 -11.52 14.27
CA THR A 45 -13.46 -12.24 15.48
C THR A 45 -12.01 -12.69 15.31
N ARG A 46 -11.27 -12.85 16.42
CA ARG A 46 -9.86 -13.30 16.40
C ARG A 46 -9.65 -14.54 15.53
N GLN A 47 -10.62 -15.46 15.57
CA GLN A 47 -10.63 -16.68 14.78
C GLN A 47 -10.73 -16.43 13.26
N GLU A 48 -11.52 -15.44 12.83
CA GLU A 48 -11.65 -15.08 11.42
C GLU A 48 -10.36 -14.44 10.89
N LEU A 49 -9.69 -13.63 11.70
CA LEU A 49 -8.40 -13.04 11.37
C LEU A 49 -7.29 -14.09 11.26
N GLU A 50 -7.22 -15.01 12.21
CA GLU A 50 -6.30 -16.15 12.18
C GLU A 50 -6.52 -16.96 10.90
N LYS A 51 -7.78 -17.30 10.58
CA LYS A 51 -8.13 -18.03 9.36
C LYS A 51 -7.76 -17.26 8.08
N ALA A 52 -8.06 -15.96 8.02
CA ALA A 52 -7.72 -15.13 6.86
C ALA A 52 -6.20 -15.02 6.67
N ALA A 53 -5.43 -14.93 7.76
CA ALA A 53 -3.97 -14.93 7.73
C ALA A 53 -3.41 -16.28 7.25
N GLU A 54 -3.95 -17.40 7.72
CA GLU A 54 -3.58 -18.74 7.27
C GLU A 54 -3.90 -18.94 5.78
N GLU A 55 -5.09 -18.54 5.33
CA GLU A 55 -5.47 -18.62 3.91
C GLU A 55 -4.56 -17.75 3.03
N HIS A 56 -4.24 -16.54 3.47
CA HIS A 56 -3.31 -15.66 2.78
C HIS A 56 -1.90 -16.25 2.70
N PHE A 57 -1.41 -16.84 3.80
CA PHE A 57 -0.11 -17.50 3.86
C PHE A 57 -0.05 -18.69 2.89
N ASN A 58 -1.03 -19.58 2.94
CA ASN A 58 -1.09 -20.77 2.07
C ASN A 58 -1.23 -20.41 0.58
N ARG A 59 -1.87 -19.28 0.27
CA ARG A 59 -1.95 -18.77 -1.10
C ARG A 59 -0.62 -18.18 -1.58
N SER A 60 0.04 -17.44 -0.71
CA SER A 60 1.22 -16.63 -1.06
C SER A 60 2.50 -17.46 -1.04
N VAL A 61 2.60 -18.41 -0.13
CA VAL A 61 3.81 -19.21 0.13
C VAL A 61 3.63 -20.62 -0.41
N LYS A 62 4.56 -21.04 -1.26
CA LYS A 62 4.63 -22.41 -1.80
C LYS A 62 6.04 -22.97 -1.60
N MET A 63 6.15 -24.29 -1.48
CA MET A 63 7.44 -24.94 -1.45
C MET A 63 7.82 -25.38 -2.86
N ASP A 64 9.03 -25.03 -3.29
CA ASP A 64 9.59 -25.44 -4.57
C ASP A 64 10.13 -26.89 -4.52
N SER A 65 10.44 -27.49 -5.67
CA SER A 65 10.99 -28.84 -5.77
C SER A 65 12.30 -29.03 -5.00
N ASP A 66 13.06 -27.94 -4.83
CA ASP A 66 14.30 -27.90 -4.07
C ASP A 66 14.08 -27.75 -2.54
N GLY A 67 12.82 -27.82 -2.07
CA GLY A 67 12.47 -27.68 -0.66
C GLY A 67 12.54 -26.25 -0.11
N ARG A 68 12.57 -25.23 -0.98
CA ARG A 68 12.66 -23.81 -0.61
C ARG A 68 11.29 -23.16 -0.57
N TYR A 69 11.05 -22.28 0.41
CA TYR A 69 9.84 -21.45 0.44
C TYR A 69 9.94 -20.33 -0.60
N VAL A 70 8.94 -20.26 -1.48
CA VAL A 70 8.77 -19.25 -2.53
C VAL A 70 7.51 -18.46 -2.20
N VAL A 71 7.67 -17.13 -2.12
CA VAL A 71 6.56 -16.20 -1.87
C VAL A 71 6.22 -15.47 -3.14
N SER A 72 4.95 -15.55 -3.56
CA SER A 72 4.43 -14.71 -4.63
C SER A 72 4.08 -13.32 -4.08
N LEU A 73 4.73 -12.29 -4.63
CA LEU A 73 4.42 -10.91 -4.29
C LEU A 73 3.16 -10.47 -5.07
N PRO A 74 2.31 -9.62 -4.49
CA PRO A 74 1.05 -9.17 -5.10
C PRO A 74 1.33 -8.11 -6.18
N TRP A 75 1.90 -8.54 -7.30
CA TRP A 75 2.19 -7.66 -8.43
C TRP A 75 0.92 -7.32 -9.21
N ILE A 76 0.91 -6.12 -9.81
CA ILE A 76 -0.07 -5.75 -10.83
C ILE A 76 0.00 -6.72 -12.02
N GLN A 77 -1.14 -7.01 -12.63
CA GLN A 77 -1.23 -7.92 -13.76
C GLN A 77 -0.37 -7.43 -14.93
N GLY A 78 0.46 -8.30 -15.50
CA GLY A 78 1.37 -7.96 -16.60
C GLY A 78 2.78 -7.53 -16.17
N HIS A 79 3.14 -7.63 -14.89
CA HIS A 79 4.52 -7.38 -14.46
C HIS A 79 5.50 -8.39 -15.09
N PRO A 80 6.66 -7.95 -15.61
CA PRO A 80 7.68 -8.85 -16.15
C PRO A 80 8.17 -9.85 -15.09
N ARG A 81 8.60 -11.04 -15.53
CA ARG A 81 9.18 -12.04 -14.62
C ARG A 81 10.42 -11.46 -13.95
N LEU A 82 10.48 -11.55 -12.62
CA LEU A 82 11.66 -11.11 -11.88
C LEU A 82 12.86 -12.01 -12.24
N PRO A 83 14.05 -11.42 -12.47
CA PRO A 83 15.25 -12.19 -12.71
C PRO A 83 15.63 -12.99 -11.45
N THR A 84 15.99 -14.25 -11.64
CA THR A 84 16.44 -15.11 -10.54
C THR A 84 17.86 -14.73 -10.13
N CYS A 85 18.02 -14.03 -8.99
CA CYS A 85 19.32 -13.61 -8.47
C CYS A 85 20.19 -14.74 -7.87
N ARG A 86 19.75 -16.00 -7.96
CA ARG A 86 20.43 -17.16 -7.37
C ARG A 86 21.89 -17.26 -7.80
N ASN A 87 22.15 -17.28 -9.11
CA ASN A 87 23.50 -17.34 -9.67
C ASN A 87 24.39 -16.16 -9.26
N LEU A 88 23.80 -15.01 -8.93
CA LEU A 88 24.55 -13.85 -8.46
C LEU A 88 24.95 -14.02 -6.99
N ALA A 89 24.04 -14.52 -6.16
CA ALA A 89 24.28 -14.77 -4.74
C ALA A 89 25.33 -15.87 -4.53
N GLU A 90 25.21 -17.00 -5.23
CA GLU A 90 26.17 -18.12 -5.13
C GLU A 90 27.59 -17.73 -5.57
N ARG A 91 27.71 -16.79 -6.52
CA ARG A 91 29.00 -16.22 -6.95
C ARG A 91 29.63 -15.24 -5.97
N ARG A 92 28.86 -14.70 -5.02
CA ARG A 92 29.37 -13.80 -3.96
C ARG A 92 29.72 -14.55 -2.68
N GLU A 93 29.21 -15.77 -2.54
CA GLU A 93 29.47 -16.64 -1.38
C GLU A 93 30.83 -17.35 -1.50
N ASN A 94 31.34 -17.52 -2.72
CA ASN A 94 32.69 -18.06 -3.01
C ASN A 94 33.68 -16.93 -3.31
#